data_AF-A0A093XFI7-F1
#
_entry.id   AF-A0A093XFI7-F1
#
_cell.length_a   1.000
_cell.length_b   1.000
_cell.length_c   1.000
_cell.angle_alpha   90.00
_cell.angle_beta   90.00
_cell.angle_gamma   90.00
#
_symmetry.space_group_name_H-M   'P 1'
#
loop_
_entity.id
_entity.type
_entity.pdbx_description
1 polymer ?
#
loop_
_entity_poly.entity_id
_entity_poly.type
_entity_poly.pdbx_seq_one_letter_code
_entity_poly.pdbx_strand_id
1 'polypeptide(L)'
;MKLIKLAFFAIPFFTAVSAVAVAEPGPVTFEAKVKKDADAASSVEVRREFAEEGNLQKRACTNNGCTCASGSAQGQYCGYCNQVTGKGSAALWGENSFEFIITLAVPLLRLFSEVQHMVKHSLLAEYLMQKQAGLATHATIKELEFAIATTHPNNKDPHPTHPGRIYFSNPQRRLMPDSEQRARVHEAIYIALRAAGLPLELVPNCNYKTWFVTDDLTIYPPHRSAPCNDSTYRWHSAEVISPALYFCPESLTQIQVACATISTQFRVAASRTTGLHVHVGDGAKGFSHNTLRNLIALLWGFEPQLQTLHPPHRHTETWCTPLRTDTNYADTHPDWTIQSLLGDLFSSKFETVGALVREFDVYCGDRCAVEFSNLNDPMVVIKQTIEFRAHAGTLDGDEVVMWVKTVVGIVRWARDADFSQLKSLMAFAETGNDGFGVTSLLEMLGLREQAEFYKNRLHPLKVAQEQLGSEYETQDLAGPRTDVLEAFGIGGDGEATRDNWEKDLIFDPYS
;
A
#
# COMPACT_ATOMS: atom_id res chain seq x y z
N MET A 1 -24.93 -28.33 44.21
CA MET A 1 -25.74 -27.47 45.12
C MET A 1 -25.70 -26.04 44.61
N LYS A 2 -26.88 -25.46 44.34
CA LYS A 2 -27.27 -24.02 44.24
C LYS A 2 -26.43 -23.11 43.33
N LEU A 3 -26.84 -22.79 42.09
CA LEU A 3 -27.85 -21.80 41.67
C LEU A 3 -27.75 -20.44 42.38
N ILE A 4 -27.22 -19.43 41.68
CA ILE A 4 -27.68 -18.04 41.80
C ILE A 4 -27.84 -17.46 40.38
N LYS A 5 -29.08 -17.11 40.07
CA LYS A 5 -29.52 -16.29 38.94
C LYS A 5 -29.34 -14.82 39.31
N LEU A 6 -28.94 -13.98 38.36
CA LEU A 6 -29.36 -12.59 38.33
C LEU A 6 -29.65 -12.19 36.90
N ALA A 7 -30.83 -11.61 36.70
CA ALA A 7 -31.41 -11.26 35.43
C ALA A 7 -31.84 -9.79 35.47
N PHE A 8 -31.82 -9.18 34.27
CA PHE A 8 -32.49 -7.96 33.81
C PHE A 8 -32.03 -6.60 34.35
N PHE A 9 -31.51 -5.79 33.42
CA PHE A 9 -32.23 -4.58 32.97
C PHE A 9 -31.99 -4.37 31.46
N ALA A 10 -33.06 -4.48 30.69
CA ALA A 10 -33.16 -3.99 29.33
C ALA A 10 -33.83 -2.61 29.36
N ILE A 11 -33.23 -1.61 28.72
CA ILE A 11 -33.90 -0.37 28.31
C ILE A 11 -33.48 -0.07 26.87
N PRO A 12 -34.43 0.06 25.92
CA PRO A 12 -34.15 0.45 24.55
C PRO A 12 -34.12 1.98 24.43
N PHE A 13 -33.07 2.52 23.80
CA PHE A 13 -33.11 3.91 23.32
C PHE A 13 -33.74 3.94 21.92
N PHE A 14 -35.06 4.15 21.89
CA PHE A 14 -35.74 4.70 20.72
C PHE A 14 -35.42 6.19 20.62
N THR A 15 -34.86 6.63 19.49
CA THR A 15 -35.05 8.02 19.04
C THR A 15 -35.86 7.96 17.75
N ALA A 16 -37.11 8.40 17.87
CA ALA A 16 -37.99 8.65 16.75
C ALA A 16 -37.52 9.94 16.05
N VAL A 17 -37.28 9.87 14.74
CA VAL A 17 -37.28 11.06 13.88
C VAL A 17 -38.39 10.87 12.88
N SER A 18 -39.45 11.68 13.04
CA SER A 18 -40.60 11.74 12.15
C SER A 18 -40.15 12.10 10.73
N ALA A 19 -40.42 11.20 9.78
CA ALA A 19 -40.38 11.52 8.36
C ALA A 19 -41.62 12.36 8.00
N VAL A 20 -41.43 13.65 7.74
CA VAL A 20 -42.43 14.48 7.06
C VAL A 20 -42.18 14.34 5.57
N ALA A 21 -43.13 13.74 4.86
CA ALA A 21 -43.14 13.67 3.41
C ALA A 21 -43.32 15.07 2.82
N VAL A 22 -42.37 15.48 1.97
CA VAL A 22 -42.52 16.66 1.11
C VAL A 22 -42.64 16.16 -0.32
N ALA A 23 -43.72 16.59 -0.97
CA ALA A 23 -44.14 16.18 -2.30
C ALA A 23 -43.16 16.62 -3.40
N GLU A 24 -42.97 15.74 -4.38
CA GLU A 24 -42.24 16.03 -5.62
C GLU A 24 -42.98 17.09 -6.47
N PRO A 25 -42.30 18.10 -7.04
CA PRO A 25 -42.83 18.83 -8.17
C PRO A 25 -42.44 18.14 -9.49
N GLY A 26 -43.45 17.93 -10.34
CA GLY A 26 -43.36 17.22 -11.62
C GLY A 26 -42.54 17.93 -12.72
N PRO A 27 -42.44 17.32 -13.90
CA PRO A 27 -41.52 17.76 -14.94
C PRO A 27 -42.08 18.98 -15.68
N VAL A 28 -41.26 20.01 -15.83
CA VAL A 28 -41.54 21.14 -16.73
C VAL A 28 -40.62 21.03 -17.93
N THR A 29 -41.23 20.81 -19.09
CA THR A 29 -40.63 20.96 -20.42
C THR A 29 -40.80 22.40 -20.91
N PHE A 30 -39.75 23.06 -21.40
CA PHE A 30 -39.78 23.75 -22.70
C PHE A 30 -38.41 24.24 -23.18
N GLU A 31 -38.32 24.33 -24.51
CA GLU A 31 -37.19 24.50 -25.40
C GLU A 31 -36.63 25.95 -25.51
N ALA A 32 -35.43 26.01 -26.12
CA ALA A 32 -34.93 27.05 -27.04
C ALA A 32 -34.45 28.42 -26.50
N LYS A 33 -33.13 28.67 -26.57
CA LYS A 33 -32.53 29.64 -27.52
C LYS A 33 -31.00 29.70 -27.41
N VAL A 34 -30.34 29.30 -28.49
CA VAL A 34 -29.03 29.81 -28.89
C VAL A 34 -29.22 31.27 -29.34
N LYS A 35 -28.44 32.22 -28.79
CA LYS A 35 -27.54 33.18 -29.50
C LYS A 35 -27.19 34.40 -28.61
N LYS A 36 -25.89 34.76 -28.62
CA LYS A 36 -25.30 36.11 -28.43
C LYS A 36 -25.41 36.71 -27.02
N ASP A 37 -24.38 37.31 -26.42
CA ASP A 37 -23.30 38.13 -26.98
C ASP A 37 -21.98 37.94 -26.21
N ALA A 38 -20.89 38.12 -26.95
CA ALA A 38 -19.59 38.49 -26.42
C ALA A 38 -19.64 39.93 -25.88
N ASP A 39 -18.60 40.30 -25.13
CA ASP A 39 -18.28 41.66 -24.66
C ASP A 39 -18.90 42.09 -23.32
N ALA A 40 -18.26 41.67 -22.22
CA ALA A 40 -18.00 42.52 -21.04
C ALA A 40 -17.28 41.72 -19.94
N ALA A 41 -15.96 41.63 -20.02
CA ALA A 41 -15.13 41.38 -18.83
C ALA A 41 -13.89 42.26 -18.92
N SER A 42 -14.07 43.50 -18.51
CA SER A 42 -13.01 44.45 -18.22
C SER A 42 -12.21 44.01 -16.99
N SER A 43 -10.89 44.11 -17.12
CA SER A 43 -9.91 44.45 -16.08
C SER A 43 -9.89 43.61 -14.78
N VAL A 44 -9.00 42.61 -14.77
CA VAL A 44 -8.13 42.37 -13.61
C VAL A 44 -6.71 42.16 -14.14
N GLU A 45 -5.89 43.19 -14.04
CA GLU A 45 -4.44 43.12 -14.28
C GLU A 45 -3.80 42.26 -13.19
N VAL A 46 -3.35 41.05 -13.54
CA VAL A 46 -2.34 40.34 -12.75
C VAL A 46 -0.99 40.73 -13.32
N ARG A 47 -0.24 41.53 -12.55
CA ARG A 47 1.18 41.83 -12.78
C ARG A 47 1.95 40.52 -12.94
N ARG A 48 2.38 40.22 -14.16
CA ARG A 48 3.49 39.30 -14.44
C ARG A 48 4.77 40.12 -14.33
N GLU A 49 5.51 39.94 -13.24
CA GLU A 49 6.91 40.37 -13.22
C GLU A 49 7.72 39.43 -14.12
N PHE A 50 8.45 40.06 -15.01
CA PHE A 50 9.24 39.48 -16.08
C PHE A 50 10.49 38.82 -15.48
N ALA A 51 10.77 37.57 -15.89
CA ALA A 51 12.13 37.08 -15.90
C ALA A 51 12.83 37.72 -17.11
N GLU A 52 13.69 38.71 -16.85
CA GLU A 52 14.61 39.24 -17.84
C GLU A 52 15.55 38.13 -18.35
N GLU A 53 15.53 38.01 -19.67
CA GLU A 53 16.62 37.69 -20.60
C GLU A 53 17.83 36.91 -20.07
N GLY A 54 18.13 35.77 -20.72
CA GLY A 54 19.52 35.35 -20.76
C GLY A 54 19.88 34.00 -21.35
N ASN A 55 19.01 32.98 -21.44
CA ASN A 55 19.46 31.64 -21.89
C ASN A 55 18.36 30.70 -22.42
N LEU A 56 17.54 31.15 -23.38
CA LEU A 56 16.73 30.20 -24.16
C LEU A 56 17.62 29.54 -25.22
N GLN A 57 18.08 28.31 -24.92
CA GLN A 57 18.91 27.52 -25.85
C GLN A 57 18.20 27.32 -27.20
N LYS A 58 18.88 27.71 -28.28
CA LYS A 58 18.46 27.52 -29.68
C LYS A 58 18.42 26.02 -29.99
N ARG A 59 17.24 25.40 -30.01
CA ARG A 59 17.07 23.99 -30.40
C ARG A 59 16.74 23.92 -31.89
N ALA A 60 17.29 22.93 -32.59
CA ALA A 60 17.07 22.73 -34.02
C ALA A 60 15.61 22.32 -34.27
N CYS A 61 14.73 23.29 -34.51
CA CYS A 61 13.36 23.04 -34.94
C CYS A 61 13.37 22.55 -36.39
N THR A 62 13.22 21.25 -36.62
CA THR A 62 12.88 20.73 -37.95
C THR A 62 11.41 21.05 -38.24
N ASN A 63 11.16 21.80 -39.32
CA ASN A 63 9.87 22.18 -39.92
C ASN A 63 8.64 21.44 -39.33
N ASN A 64 8.12 21.92 -38.19
CA ASN A 64 6.97 21.33 -37.51
C ASN A 64 5.63 21.98 -37.92
N GLY A 65 5.64 22.85 -38.93
CA GLY A 65 4.44 23.48 -39.48
C GLY A 65 3.77 24.50 -38.55
N CYS A 66 4.46 25.02 -37.54
CA CYS A 66 3.91 26.08 -36.69
C CYS A 66 3.76 27.42 -37.45
N THR A 67 2.72 28.19 -37.12
CA THR A 67 2.48 29.54 -37.64
C THR A 67 2.74 30.57 -36.54
N CYS A 68 3.49 31.63 -36.86
CA CYS A 68 3.82 32.72 -35.95
C CYS A 68 3.18 34.04 -36.42
N ALA A 69 3.05 35.00 -35.50
CA ALA A 69 2.57 36.35 -35.81
C ALA A 69 3.41 37.03 -36.91
N SER A 70 2.75 37.88 -37.71
CA SER A 70 3.37 38.56 -38.86
C SER A 70 4.61 39.36 -38.48
N GLY A 71 5.70 39.17 -39.23
CA GLY A 71 7.00 39.82 -38.99
C GLY A 71 7.99 39.02 -38.12
N SER A 72 7.57 37.89 -37.53
CA SER A 72 8.46 37.01 -36.76
C SER A 72 9.19 35.99 -37.65
N ALA A 73 10.46 35.72 -37.37
CA ALA A 73 11.24 34.71 -38.09
C ALA A 73 10.70 33.29 -37.80
N GLN A 74 10.13 32.62 -38.82
CA GLN A 74 9.64 31.25 -38.68
C GLN A 74 10.80 30.26 -38.42
N GLY A 75 10.59 29.31 -37.50
CA GLY A 75 11.50 28.18 -37.29
C GLY A 75 12.68 28.42 -36.35
N GLN A 76 12.84 29.59 -35.72
CA GLN A 76 13.94 29.83 -34.76
C GLN A 76 13.62 29.52 -33.30
N TYR A 77 12.35 29.53 -32.86
CA TYR A 77 11.96 29.46 -31.45
C TYR A 77 10.68 28.64 -31.19
N CYS A 78 10.56 27.45 -31.78
CA CYS A 78 9.37 26.63 -31.58
C CYS A 78 9.41 25.96 -30.19
N GLY A 79 8.52 26.41 -29.28
CA GLY A 79 8.12 25.58 -28.16
C GLY A 79 7.62 26.26 -26.89
N TYR A 80 8.01 27.50 -26.65
CA TYR A 80 7.47 28.33 -25.55
C TYR A 80 7.44 29.82 -25.93
N CYS A 81 7.58 30.14 -27.22
CA CYS A 81 7.54 31.51 -27.70
C CYS A 81 6.09 32.01 -27.74
N ASN A 82 5.83 33.16 -27.13
CA ASN A 82 4.53 33.84 -27.12
C ASN A 82 4.06 34.32 -28.51
N GLN A 83 4.90 34.25 -29.54
CA GLN A 83 4.57 34.64 -30.91
C GLN A 83 3.94 33.52 -31.75
N VAL A 84 3.84 32.29 -31.24
CA VAL A 84 3.22 31.17 -31.97
C VAL A 84 1.69 31.31 -31.93
N THR A 85 1.08 31.46 -33.09
CA THR A 85 -0.38 31.61 -33.26
C THR A 85 -1.06 30.32 -33.74
N GLY A 86 -0.29 29.34 -34.25
CA GLY A 86 -0.80 28.02 -34.64
C GLY A 86 0.23 26.91 -34.39
N LYS A 87 -0.18 25.85 -33.68
CA LYS A 87 0.71 24.84 -33.07
C LYS A 87 1.37 23.84 -34.04
N GLY A 88 0.97 23.79 -35.32
CA GLY A 88 1.51 22.82 -36.29
C GLY A 88 1.15 21.36 -35.97
N SER A 89 1.66 20.41 -36.74
CA SER A 89 1.20 19.01 -36.75
C SER A 89 2.12 18.01 -36.03
N ALA A 90 3.09 18.47 -35.25
CA ALA A 90 4.02 17.57 -34.54
C ALA A 90 3.45 17.12 -33.19
N ALA A 91 3.13 15.82 -33.09
CA ALA A 91 2.69 15.12 -31.89
C ALA A 91 3.85 14.89 -30.91
N LEU A 92 4.39 15.96 -30.32
CA LEU A 92 5.32 15.90 -29.18
C LEU A 92 5.16 17.20 -28.37
N TRP A 93 4.11 17.25 -27.54
CA TRP A 93 4.00 18.24 -26.47
C TRP A 93 3.54 17.49 -25.21
N GLY A 94 4.49 17.24 -24.32
CA GLY A 94 4.20 16.86 -22.94
C GLY A 94 3.56 18.07 -22.23
N GLU A 95 2.36 17.88 -21.71
CA GLU A 95 1.69 18.86 -20.87
C GLU A 95 1.95 18.50 -19.40
N ASN A 96 2.89 19.21 -18.79
CA ASN A 96 2.88 19.50 -17.36
C ASN A 96 2.56 20.99 -17.20
N SER A 97 1.35 21.31 -16.76
CA SER A 97 1.06 22.53 -16.00
C SER A 97 -0.29 22.39 -15.28
N PHE A 98 -0.18 22.07 -13.99
CA PHE A 98 -1.07 22.35 -12.85
C PHE A 98 -2.57 22.64 -13.07
N GLU A 99 -3.41 21.82 -12.42
CA GLU A 99 -4.42 22.35 -11.49
C GLU A 99 -4.75 21.33 -10.37
N PHE A 100 -4.86 21.85 -9.15
CA PHE A 100 -5.13 21.22 -7.86
C PHE A 100 -6.52 20.55 -7.80
N ILE A 101 -6.63 19.35 -7.18
CA ILE A 101 -7.70 19.04 -6.21
C ILE A 101 -7.12 18.15 -5.09
N ILE A 102 -7.17 18.68 -3.87
CA ILE A 102 -6.90 17.98 -2.61
C ILE A 102 -8.10 17.09 -2.28
N THR A 103 -7.87 15.82 -1.92
CA THR A 103 -8.80 15.10 -1.04
C THR A 103 -8.01 14.42 0.08
N LEU A 104 -7.88 15.13 1.20
CA LEU A 104 -7.58 14.52 2.49
C LEU A 104 -8.79 13.67 2.89
N ALA A 105 -8.59 12.38 3.12
CA ALA A 105 -9.58 11.56 3.80
C ALA A 105 -9.64 11.98 5.29
N VAL A 106 -10.52 12.93 5.60
CA VAL A 106 -11.10 13.11 6.93
C VAL A 106 -12.57 12.71 6.79
N PRO A 107 -13.17 11.95 7.72
CA PRO A 107 -14.55 11.50 7.59
C PRO A 107 -15.48 12.69 7.82
N LEU A 108 -16.05 13.24 6.76
CA LEU A 108 -17.23 14.09 6.85
C LEU A 108 -18.19 13.80 5.69
N LEU A 109 -19.34 13.26 6.09
CA LEU A 109 -20.54 13.03 5.31
C LEU A 109 -20.98 14.27 4.52
N ARG A 110 -21.46 13.99 3.29
CA ARG A 110 -22.32 14.79 2.39
C ARG A 110 -21.64 15.94 1.63
N LEU A 111 -21.42 15.75 0.32
CA LEU A 111 -22.24 16.33 -0.75
C LEU A 111 -21.60 16.17 -2.15
N PHE A 112 -22.49 16.12 -3.14
CA PHE A 112 -22.33 16.45 -4.56
C PHE A 112 -22.06 15.35 -5.60
N SER A 113 -23.08 15.15 -6.45
CA SER A 113 -23.23 14.18 -7.54
C SER A 113 -22.77 14.71 -8.92
N GLU A 114 -21.98 15.79 -9.00
CA GLU A 114 -21.60 16.40 -10.28
C GLU A 114 -20.12 16.20 -10.69
N VAL A 115 -19.30 15.58 -9.83
CA VAL A 115 -17.86 15.32 -10.12
C VAL A 115 -17.64 14.01 -10.91
N GLN A 116 -18.64 13.12 -10.97
CA GLN A 116 -18.49 11.78 -11.56
C GLN A 116 -18.24 11.75 -13.08
N HIS A 117 -18.65 12.79 -13.82
CA HIS A 117 -18.61 12.74 -15.29
C HIS A 117 -17.26 13.22 -15.88
N MET A 118 -16.55 14.12 -15.19
CA MET A 118 -15.25 14.65 -15.64
C MET A 118 -14.09 13.72 -15.26
N VAL A 119 -14.17 13.08 -14.10
CA VAL A 119 -13.21 12.06 -13.62
C VAL A 119 -13.18 10.83 -14.54
N LYS A 120 -14.33 10.45 -15.11
CA LYS A 120 -14.42 9.30 -16.03
C LYS A 120 -13.62 9.47 -17.33
N HIS A 121 -13.42 10.70 -17.79
CA HIS A 121 -12.71 10.97 -19.05
C HIS A 121 -11.18 11.08 -18.89
N SER A 122 -10.66 11.56 -17.76
CA SER A 122 -9.20 11.59 -17.52
C SER A 122 -8.65 10.22 -17.17
N LEU A 123 -9.39 9.42 -16.40
CA LEU A 123 -9.01 8.04 -16.04
C LEU A 123 -8.96 7.11 -17.27
N LEU A 124 -9.82 7.35 -18.27
CA LEU A 124 -9.81 6.59 -19.51
C LEU A 124 -8.55 6.88 -20.36
N ALA A 125 -8.02 8.10 -20.30
CA ALA A 125 -6.80 8.48 -21.01
C ALA A 125 -5.55 7.84 -20.38
N GLU A 126 -5.46 7.79 -19.06
CA GLU A 126 -4.39 7.08 -18.34
C GLU A 126 -4.46 5.55 -18.54
N TYR A 127 -5.68 4.99 -18.55
CA TYR A 127 -5.92 3.57 -18.83
C TYR A 127 -5.45 3.15 -20.24
N LEU A 128 -5.63 4.02 -21.25
CA LEU A 128 -5.20 3.75 -22.62
C LEU A 128 -3.67 3.83 -22.79
N MET A 129 -3.00 4.70 -22.03
CA MET A 129 -1.52 4.84 -22.04
C MET A 129 -0.83 3.62 -21.39
N GLN A 130 -1.41 3.02 -20.35
CA GLN A 130 -0.86 1.83 -19.69
C GLN A 130 -0.86 0.57 -20.59
N LYS A 131 -1.71 0.51 -21.61
CA LYS A 131 -1.79 -0.64 -22.53
C LYS A 131 -0.55 -0.79 -23.43
N GLN A 132 0.31 0.22 -23.51
CA GLN A 132 1.49 0.24 -24.37
C GLN A 132 2.79 -0.23 -23.68
N ALA A 133 2.84 -0.35 -22.35
CA ALA A 133 4.01 -0.83 -21.63
C ALA A 133 3.94 -2.35 -21.39
N GLY A 134 4.11 -3.13 -22.46
CA GLY A 134 4.15 -4.58 -22.38
C GLY A 134 5.50 -5.08 -21.86
N LEU A 135 5.78 -5.04 -20.55
CA LEU A 135 6.87 -5.82 -19.92
C LEU A 135 6.87 -5.75 -18.39
N ALA A 136 5.79 -6.22 -17.76
CA ALA A 136 5.84 -6.86 -16.43
C ALA A 136 4.45 -7.36 -16.06
N THR A 137 4.36 -8.63 -15.68
CA THR A 137 3.07 -9.29 -15.48
C THR A 137 2.47 -9.06 -14.09
N HIS A 138 3.21 -8.52 -13.13
CA HIS A 138 2.70 -8.29 -11.78
C HIS A 138 3.38 -7.07 -11.16
N ALA A 139 2.58 -6.16 -10.61
CA ALA A 139 3.05 -5.00 -9.86
C ALA A 139 2.72 -5.18 -8.38
N THR A 140 3.64 -4.78 -7.51
CA THR A 140 3.53 -5.03 -6.08
C THR A 140 3.89 -3.79 -5.27
N ILE A 141 2.95 -3.33 -4.43
CA ILE A 141 3.16 -2.26 -3.44
C ILE A 141 3.38 -2.95 -2.10
N LYS A 142 4.29 -2.41 -1.30
CA LYS A 142 4.60 -2.92 0.03
C LYS A 142 4.59 -1.78 1.01
N GLU A 143 4.02 -2.05 2.17
CA GLU A 143 3.92 -1.13 3.29
C GLU A 143 4.71 -1.76 4.45
N LEU A 144 5.78 -1.08 4.86
CA LEU A 144 6.67 -1.48 5.95
C LEU A 144 6.33 -0.65 7.18
N GLU A 145 5.74 -1.27 8.19
CA GLU A 145 5.41 -0.60 9.46
C GLU A 145 6.47 -0.86 10.53
N PHE A 146 6.86 0.20 11.25
CA PHE A 146 7.79 0.09 12.37
C PHE A 146 7.62 1.25 13.36
N ALA A 147 8.03 1.02 14.60
CA ALA A 147 8.20 2.07 15.58
C ALA A 147 9.65 2.57 15.55
N ILE A 148 9.85 3.87 15.63
CA ILE A 148 11.18 4.50 15.61
C ILE A 148 11.41 5.34 16.87
N ALA A 149 12.54 5.11 17.52
CA ALA A 149 12.89 5.74 18.78
C ALA A 149 13.67 7.05 18.58
N THR A 150 13.32 8.02 19.39
CA THR A 150 14.05 9.27 19.56
C THR A 150 14.35 9.47 21.05
N THR A 151 15.40 10.21 21.39
CA THR A 151 15.63 10.62 22.78
C THR A 151 16.16 12.05 22.87
N HIS A 152 16.08 12.63 24.05
CA HIS A 152 16.61 13.98 24.28
C HIS A 152 18.15 13.94 24.23
N PRO A 153 18.84 14.93 23.60
CA PRO A 153 20.31 14.94 23.46
C PRO A 153 21.12 14.82 24.76
N ASN A 154 20.51 15.16 25.90
CA ASN A 154 21.13 15.06 27.22
C ASN A 154 20.94 13.70 27.91
N ASN A 155 20.09 12.83 27.35
CA ASN A 155 19.90 11.49 27.88
C ASN A 155 21.09 10.62 27.48
N LYS A 156 21.43 9.63 28.31
CA LYS A 156 22.36 8.58 27.90
C LYS A 156 21.62 7.63 26.97
N ASP A 157 22.28 7.20 25.89
CA ASP A 157 21.75 6.14 25.03
C ASP A 157 21.58 4.86 25.87
N PRO A 158 20.35 4.33 26.02
CA PRO A 158 20.09 3.10 26.75
C PRO A 158 20.68 1.87 26.07
N HIS A 159 20.91 1.94 24.75
CA HIS A 159 21.36 0.83 23.91
C HIS A 159 22.59 1.27 23.07
N PRO A 160 23.73 1.59 23.70
CA PRO A 160 24.88 2.24 23.06
C PRO A 160 25.64 1.34 22.07
N THR A 161 25.39 0.03 22.06
CA THR A 161 26.03 -0.92 21.15
C THR A 161 25.37 -0.97 19.78
N HIS A 162 24.14 -0.46 19.65
CA HIS A 162 23.41 -0.46 18.40
C HIS A 162 23.67 0.86 17.67
N PRO A 163 23.97 0.86 16.35
CA PRO A 163 24.49 2.03 15.65
C PRO A 163 23.42 3.02 15.19
N GLY A 164 22.17 2.58 15.04
CA GLY A 164 21.07 3.42 14.56
C GLY A 164 20.86 4.69 15.40
N ARG A 165 20.69 5.84 14.71
CA ARG A 165 20.59 7.16 15.34
C ARG A 165 19.27 7.33 16.11
N ILE A 166 19.35 8.08 17.21
CA ILE A 166 18.23 8.40 18.12
C ILE A 166 18.02 9.91 18.29
N TYR A 167 18.84 10.74 17.64
CA TYR A 167 18.81 12.19 17.73
C TYR A 167 18.46 12.79 16.37
N PHE A 168 17.32 13.49 16.33
CA PHE A 168 16.78 14.13 15.11
C PHE A 168 16.53 15.63 15.32
N SER A 169 17.10 16.17 16.40
CA SER A 169 16.93 17.56 16.85
C SER A 169 18.21 18.36 16.71
N ASN A 170 18.10 19.65 16.39
CA ASN A 170 19.13 20.63 16.74
C ASN A 170 18.99 21.00 18.23
N PRO A 171 20.05 21.47 18.91
CA PRO A 171 19.94 21.90 20.29
C PRO A 171 18.98 23.10 20.39
N GLN A 172 17.91 22.92 21.17
CA GLN A 172 16.95 23.89 21.71
C GLN A 172 15.61 24.13 20.96
N ARG A 173 14.54 23.52 21.49
CA ARG A 173 13.40 24.22 22.12
C ARG A 173 12.65 23.25 23.05
N ARG A 174 12.36 23.68 24.28
CA ARG A 174 11.91 22.84 25.41
C ARG A 174 10.54 22.18 25.24
N LEU A 175 9.78 22.53 24.21
CA LEU A 175 8.42 22.04 23.94
C LEU A 175 8.15 22.08 22.43
N MET A 176 8.65 21.08 21.71
CA MET A 176 8.27 20.88 20.31
C MET A 176 7.00 20.03 20.22
N PRO A 177 5.98 20.43 19.45
CA PRO A 177 4.79 19.60 19.24
C PRO A 177 5.15 18.23 18.64
N ASP A 178 4.37 17.22 19.01
CA ASP A 178 4.58 15.84 18.58
C ASP A 178 4.54 15.68 17.07
N SER A 179 3.66 16.42 16.40
CA SER A 179 3.56 16.44 14.93
C SER A 179 4.84 16.93 14.25
N GLU A 180 5.53 17.90 14.85
CA GLU A 180 6.79 18.42 14.28
C GLU A 180 7.95 17.43 14.50
N GLN A 181 7.94 16.68 15.60
CA GLN A 181 8.93 15.62 15.81
C GLN A 181 8.73 14.44 14.86
N ARG A 182 7.47 14.02 14.64
CA ARG A 182 7.13 12.99 13.65
C ARG A 182 7.55 13.39 12.24
N ALA A 183 7.22 14.61 11.82
CA ALA A 183 7.61 15.13 10.51
C ALA A 183 9.13 15.10 10.27
N ARG A 184 9.94 15.37 11.31
CA ARG A 184 11.41 15.29 11.21
C ARG A 184 11.92 13.86 11.09
N VAL A 185 11.28 12.92 11.79
CA VAL A 185 11.61 11.51 11.67
C VAL A 185 11.31 11.02 10.27
N HIS A 186 10.14 11.37 9.73
CA HIS A 186 9.77 11.05 8.34
C HIS A 186 10.73 11.70 7.33
N GLU A 187 11.06 12.98 7.50
CA GLU A 187 12.04 13.68 6.66
C GLU A 187 13.41 13.00 6.72
N ALA A 188 13.85 12.57 7.91
CA ALA A 188 15.12 11.87 8.08
C ALA A 188 15.13 10.51 7.36
N ILE A 189 14.04 9.74 7.43
CA ILE A 189 13.85 8.49 6.68
C ILE A 189 13.84 8.78 5.17
N TYR A 190 13.09 9.79 4.74
CA TYR A 190 13.01 10.22 3.35
C TYR A 190 14.39 10.56 2.76
N ILE A 191 15.18 11.35 3.49
CA ILE A 191 16.54 11.72 3.10
C ILE A 191 17.45 10.49 3.03
N ALA A 192 17.36 9.58 4.01
CA ALA A 192 18.18 8.35 4.03
C ALA A 192 17.85 7.42 2.85
N LEU A 193 16.57 7.18 2.58
CA LEU A 193 16.13 6.36 1.44
C LEU A 193 16.55 6.98 0.10
N ARG A 194 16.46 8.31 -0.02
CA ARG A 194 16.92 9.04 -1.20
C ARG A 194 18.43 8.99 -1.37
N ALA A 195 19.20 9.10 -0.28
CA ALA A 195 20.65 8.98 -0.29
C ALA A 195 21.10 7.56 -0.68
N ALA A 196 20.38 6.54 -0.22
CA ALA A 196 20.54 5.15 -0.66
C ALA A 196 20.22 4.95 -2.15
N GLY A 197 19.60 5.95 -2.80
CA GLY A 197 19.36 5.98 -4.24
C GLY A 197 17.94 5.62 -4.66
N LEU A 198 17.06 5.33 -3.71
CA LEU A 198 15.67 4.93 -4.01
C LEU A 198 14.92 6.07 -4.73
N PRO A 199 14.00 5.76 -5.66
CA PRO A 199 13.25 6.76 -6.40
C PRO A 199 12.20 7.42 -5.50
N LEU A 200 12.57 8.59 -4.98
CA LEU A 200 11.72 9.47 -4.18
C LEU A 200 11.58 10.81 -4.92
N GLU A 201 10.35 11.36 -4.94
CA GLU A 201 10.11 12.71 -5.44
C GLU A 201 10.89 13.77 -4.62
N LEU A 202 10.88 15.03 -5.05
CA LEU A 202 11.45 16.12 -4.23
C LEU A 202 10.45 16.59 -3.17
N VAL A 203 9.16 16.48 -3.49
CA VAL A 203 8.05 16.80 -2.60
C VAL A 203 7.34 15.47 -2.33
N PRO A 204 7.20 15.03 -1.08
CA PRO A 204 6.50 13.80 -0.76
C PRO A 204 5.07 13.83 -1.32
N ASN A 205 4.77 12.89 -2.20
CA ASN A 205 3.46 12.70 -2.79
C ASN A 205 3.12 11.22 -2.68
N CYS A 206 1.95 10.91 -2.11
CA CYS A 206 1.49 9.53 -2.02
C CYS A 206 0.95 9.12 -3.39
N ASN A 207 1.86 8.64 -4.24
CA ASN A 207 1.52 8.03 -5.52
C ASN A 207 2.22 6.66 -5.63
N TYR A 208 1.75 5.83 -6.56
CA TYR A 208 2.29 4.49 -6.79
C TYR A 208 3.62 4.45 -7.53
N LYS A 209 4.17 5.60 -7.92
CA LYS A 209 5.37 5.69 -8.75
C LYS A 209 6.65 5.84 -7.95
N THR A 210 6.57 6.42 -6.75
CA THR A 210 7.74 6.66 -5.90
C THR A 210 7.56 6.12 -4.50
N TRP A 211 8.67 5.95 -3.79
CA TRP A 211 8.64 5.63 -2.37
C TRP A 211 8.05 6.79 -1.56
N PHE A 212 7.29 6.44 -0.52
CA PHE A 212 6.59 7.39 0.34
C PHE A 212 6.77 7.01 1.81
N VAL A 213 6.78 8.01 2.69
CA VAL A 213 6.93 7.84 4.14
C VAL A 213 5.76 8.54 4.81
N THR A 214 5.07 7.84 5.72
CA THR A 214 3.89 8.35 6.43
C THR A 214 3.83 7.85 7.88
N ASP A 215 2.86 8.35 8.63
CA ASP A 215 2.44 7.76 9.91
C ASP A 215 1.38 6.68 9.66
N ASP A 216 1.45 5.60 10.43
CA ASP A 216 0.31 4.73 10.71
C ASP A 216 -0.10 4.93 12.18
N LEU A 217 -1.34 5.33 12.40
CA LEU A 217 -1.87 5.66 13.74
C LEU A 217 -2.26 4.43 14.56
N THR A 218 -2.25 3.25 13.95
CA THR A 218 -2.53 1.96 14.58
C THR A 218 -1.28 1.31 15.17
N ILE A 219 -0.09 1.84 14.85
CA ILE A 219 1.18 1.39 15.42
C ILE A 219 1.37 1.93 16.84
N TYR A 220 1.45 1.00 17.80
CA TYR A 220 1.80 1.28 19.18
C TYR A 220 3.30 1.04 19.44
N PRO A 221 3.88 1.74 20.42
CA PRO A 221 5.25 1.51 20.84
C PRO A 221 5.50 0.07 21.30
N PRO A 222 6.76 -0.39 21.31
CA PRO A 222 7.12 -1.64 21.96
C PRO A 222 6.61 -1.69 23.41
N HIS A 223 6.33 -2.90 23.89
CA HIS A 223 5.78 -3.10 25.23
C HIS A 223 6.74 -2.59 26.30
N ARG A 224 6.21 -2.15 27.45
CA ARG A 224 7.02 -1.55 28.54
C ARG A 224 8.09 -2.48 29.13
N SER A 225 7.94 -3.79 28.96
CA SER A 225 8.89 -4.82 29.43
C SER A 225 9.76 -5.38 28.30
N ALA A 226 9.60 -4.88 27.07
CA ALA A 226 10.42 -5.31 25.94
C ALA A 226 11.87 -4.87 26.14
N PRO A 227 12.87 -5.71 25.81
CA PRO A 227 14.28 -5.36 25.89
C PRO A 227 14.63 -4.05 25.16
N CYS A 228 14.02 -3.81 23.99
CA CYS A 228 14.27 -2.59 23.22
C CYS A 228 13.69 -1.31 23.82
N ASN A 229 12.81 -1.41 24.82
CA ASN A 229 12.06 -0.26 25.32
C ASN A 229 12.70 0.30 26.59
N ASP A 230 12.98 1.60 26.58
CA ASP A 230 13.49 2.34 27.72
C ASP A 230 12.64 3.61 27.93
N SER A 231 12.42 3.99 29.19
CA SER A 231 11.63 5.18 29.55
C SER A 231 12.15 6.52 28.98
N THR A 232 13.42 6.55 28.55
CA THR A 232 14.04 7.71 27.91
C THR A 232 13.74 7.78 26.40
N TYR A 233 13.27 6.68 25.80
CA TYR A 233 12.83 6.71 24.42
C TYR A 233 11.46 7.31 24.28
N ARG A 234 11.34 8.11 23.24
CA ARG A 234 10.08 8.53 22.66
C ARG A 234 9.93 7.84 21.32
N TRP A 235 8.95 6.95 21.25
CA TRP A 235 8.59 6.22 20.03
C TRP A 235 7.65 7.03 19.14
N HIS A 236 7.87 6.94 17.84
CA HIS A 236 6.98 7.45 16.80
C HIS A 236 6.63 6.30 15.87
N SER A 237 5.42 6.32 15.31
CA SER A 237 5.06 5.39 14.25
C SER A 237 5.64 5.85 12.91
N ALA A 238 5.95 4.89 12.05
CA ALA A 238 6.37 5.15 10.69
C ALA A 238 5.91 4.00 9.80
N GLU A 239 5.47 4.36 8.60
CA GLU A 239 5.13 3.46 7.52
C GLU A 239 5.89 3.91 6.27
N VAL A 240 6.59 2.98 5.62
CA VAL A 240 7.28 3.21 4.36
C VAL A 240 6.59 2.41 3.26
N ILE A 241 6.08 3.13 2.27
CA ILE A 241 5.32 2.58 1.15
C ILE A 241 6.22 2.60 -0.09
N SER A 242 6.44 1.42 -0.68
CA SER A 242 7.17 1.28 -1.94
C SER A 242 6.28 1.65 -3.15
N PRO A 243 6.86 2.04 -4.28
CA PRO A 243 6.10 2.15 -5.51
C PRO A 243 5.55 0.79 -5.95
N ALA A 244 4.65 0.79 -6.92
CA ALA A 244 4.19 -0.43 -7.57
C ALA A 244 5.33 -1.00 -8.42
N LEU A 245 6.07 -1.93 -7.81
CA LEU A 245 7.26 -2.55 -8.36
C LEU A 245 6.94 -3.83 -9.12
N TYR A 246 7.60 -4.04 -10.26
CA TYR A 246 7.49 -5.27 -11.01
C TYR A 246 8.08 -6.44 -10.23
N PHE A 247 7.47 -7.63 -10.30
CA PHE A 247 8.03 -8.81 -9.64
C PHE A 247 9.24 -9.37 -10.43
N CYS A 248 10.41 -8.82 -10.16
CA CYS A 248 11.71 -9.20 -10.70
C CYS A 248 12.80 -9.09 -9.61
N PRO A 249 13.97 -9.73 -9.80
CA PRO A 249 15.05 -9.71 -8.81
C PRO A 249 15.46 -8.30 -8.38
N GLU A 250 15.53 -7.35 -9.31
CA GLU A 250 15.95 -5.97 -9.08
C GLU A 250 14.99 -5.27 -8.10
N SER A 251 13.68 -5.48 -8.24
CA SER A 251 12.68 -4.92 -7.32
C SER A 251 12.78 -5.55 -5.93
N LEU A 252 13.10 -6.85 -5.85
CA LEU A 252 13.28 -7.53 -4.56
C LEU A 252 14.53 -7.01 -3.85
N THR A 253 15.62 -6.77 -4.59
CA THR A 253 16.81 -6.12 -4.04
C THR A 253 16.51 -4.69 -3.60
N GLN A 254 15.73 -3.92 -4.36
CA GLN A 254 15.34 -2.57 -3.95
C GLN A 254 14.56 -2.55 -2.62
N ILE A 255 13.78 -3.59 -2.32
CA ILE A 255 13.12 -3.74 -1.02
C ILE A 255 14.16 -4.04 0.08
N GLN A 256 15.11 -4.93 -0.18
CA GLN A 256 16.20 -5.20 0.76
C GLN A 256 17.04 -3.95 1.06
N VAL A 257 17.28 -3.10 0.04
CA VAL A 257 17.94 -1.80 0.19
C VAL A 257 17.17 -0.90 1.15
N ALA A 258 15.85 -0.79 1.01
CA ALA A 258 15.02 0.02 1.91
C ALA A 258 15.08 -0.51 3.35
N CYS A 259 14.90 -1.83 3.53
CA CYS A 259 14.99 -2.49 4.83
C CYS A 259 16.36 -2.28 5.50
N ALA A 260 17.46 -2.47 4.75
CA ALA A 260 18.82 -2.25 5.22
C ALA A 260 19.02 -0.78 5.62
N THR A 261 18.64 0.16 4.76
CA THR A 261 18.76 1.61 5.01
C THR A 261 18.05 2.01 6.31
N ILE A 262 16.84 1.50 6.55
CA ILE A 262 16.05 1.81 7.75
C ILE A 262 16.67 1.17 9.00
N SER A 263 17.01 -0.11 8.94
CA SER A 263 17.54 -0.86 10.10
C SER A 263 18.97 -0.47 10.48
N THR A 264 19.80 -0.01 9.53
CA THR A 264 21.20 0.37 9.81
C THR A 264 21.31 1.79 10.33
N GLN A 265 20.52 2.73 9.79
CA GLN A 265 20.67 4.15 10.11
C GLN A 265 19.82 4.61 11.29
N PHE A 266 18.77 3.88 11.67
CA PHE A 266 17.79 4.34 12.66
C PHE A 266 17.58 3.34 13.79
N ARG A 267 17.09 3.86 14.91
CA ARG A 267 16.67 3.04 16.05
C ARG A 267 15.22 2.62 15.88
N VAL A 268 14.99 1.42 15.37
CA VAL A 268 13.64 0.97 15.00
C VAL A 268 13.31 -0.38 15.62
N ALA A 269 12.03 -0.66 15.81
CA ALA A 269 11.52 -1.93 16.29
C ALA A 269 10.20 -2.25 15.59
N ALA A 270 10.04 -3.50 15.17
CA ALA A 270 8.73 -4.03 14.78
C ALA A 270 7.98 -4.42 16.06
N SER A 271 6.82 -3.81 16.30
CA SER A 271 5.98 -4.13 17.45
C SER A 271 4.87 -5.12 17.06
N ARG A 272 4.08 -5.62 18.01
CA ARG A 272 2.98 -6.55 17.69
C ARG A 272 1.92 -5.93 16.79
N THR A 273 1.80 -4.60 16.83
CA THR A 273 0.82 -3.87 16.04
C THR A 273 1.35 -3.50 14.67
N THR A 274 2.65 -3.68 14.43
CA THR A 274 3.23 -3.48 13.09
C THR A 274 2.91 -4.68 12.21
N GLY A 275 2.44 -4.41 11.00
CA GLY A 275 2.22 -5.36 9.92
C GLY A 275 3.22 -5.20 8.77
N LEU A 276 3.31 -6.24 7.94
CA LEU A 276 3.88 -6.12 6.60
C LEU A 276 2.75 -6.33 5.60
N HIS A 277 2.41 -5.29 4.84
CA HIS A 277 1.39 -5.39 3.79
C HIS A 277 2.04 -5.58 2.44
N VAL A 278 1.52 -6.54 1.67
CA VAL A 278 1.92 -6.76 0.29
C VAL A 278 0.69 -6.69 -0.59
N HIS A 279 0.64 -5.70 -1.46
CA HIS A 279 -0.37 -5.57 -2.49
C HIS A 279 0.13 -6.26 -3.75
N VAL A 280 -0.71 -7.12 -4.34
CA VAL A 280 -0.40 -7.84 -5.58
C VAL A 280 -1.41 -7.45 -6.65
N GLY A 281 -0.95 -6.88 -7.76
CA GLY A 281 -1.74 -6.58 -8.96
C GLY A 281 -1.23 -7.33 -10.19
N ASP A 282 -2.09 -7.53 -11.19
CA ASP A 282 -1.76 -8.11 -12.51
C ASP A 282 -1.52 -7.00 -13.57
N GLY A 283 -0.95 -5.87 -13.11
CA GLY A 283 -0.76 -4.67 -13.93
C GLY A 283 -2.07 -4.15 -14.53
N ALA A 284 -2.03 -3.70 -15.78
CA ALA A 284 -3.21 -3.18 -16.49
C ALA A 284 -4.27 -4.24 -16.84
N LYS A 285 -3.99 -5.54 -16.64
CA LYS A 285 -4.94 -6.62 -16.94
C LYS A 285 -6.04 -6.73 -15.88
N GLY A 286 -5.72 -6.39 -14.63
CA GLY A 286 -6.57 -6.66 -13.48
C GLY A 286 -6.80 -8.17 -13.27
N PHE A 287 -7.71 -8.52 -12.36
CA PHE A 287 -8.04 -9.91 -12.06
C PHE A 287 -9.36 -10.34 -12.68
N SER A 288 -9.41 -11.56 -13.21
CA SER A 288 -10.68 -12.19 -13.62
C SER A 288 -11.43 -12.71 -12.40
N HIS A 289 -12.77 -12.83 -12.49
CA HIS A 289 -13.55 -13.46 -11.43
C HIS A 289 -13.13 -14.92 -11.18
N ASN A 290 -12.67 -15.65 -12.20
CA ASN A 290 -12.17 -17.02 -12.04
C ASN A 290 -10.86 -17.06 -11.24
N THR A 291 -9.95 -16.10 -11.46
CA THR A 291 -8.73 -15.96 -10.65
C THR A 291 -9.08 -15.73 -9.19
N LEU A 292 -10.06 -14.86 -8.91
CA LEU A 292 -10.51 -14.59 -7.54
C LEU A 292 -11.22 -15.80 -6.92
N ARG A 293 -12.07 -16.53 -7.66
CA ARG A 293 -12.68 -17.78 -7.17
C ARG A 293 -11.62 -18.79 -6.73
N ASN A 294 -10.61 -19.02 -7.58
CA ASN A 294 -9.50 -19.93 -7.28
C ASN A 294 -8.72 -19.46 -6.03
N LEU A 295 -8.42 -18.17 -5.96
CA LEU A 295 -7.66 -17.60 -4.85
C LEU A 295 -8.44 -17.68 -3.53
N ILE A 296 -9.72 -17.29 -3.53
CA ILE A 296 -10.59 -17.35 -2.36
C ILE A 296 -10.76 -18.80 -1.90
N ALA A 297 -10.97 -19.74 -2.82
CA ALA A 297 -11.03 -21.17 -2.48
C ALA A 297 -9.73 -21.67 -1.82
N LEU A 298 -8.56 -21.28 -2.38
CA LEU A 298 -7.25 -21.61 -1.79
C LEU A 298 -7.09 -21.01 -0.40
N LEU A 299 -7.30 -19.70 -0.26
CA LEU A 299 -7.16 -18.99 1.00
C LEU A 299 -8.10 -19.58 2.05
N TRP A 300 -9.38 -19.78 1.73
CA TRP A 300 -10.34 -20.38 2.66
C TRP A 300 -10.01 -21.83 3.01
N GLY A 301 -9.64 -22.65 2.02
CA GLY A 301 -9.32 -24.06 2.23
C GLY A 301 -8.10 -24.27 3.11
N PHE A 302 -7.10 -23.40 2.97
CA PHE A 302 -5.79 -23.54 3.59
C PHE A 302 -5.43 -22.44 4.60
N GLU A 303 -6.39 -21.60 5.00
CA GLU A 303 -6.14 -20.54 5.97
C GLU A 303 -5.48 -21.05 7.26
N PRO A 304 -5.90 -22.18 7.88
CA PRO A 304 -5.23 -22.71 9.06
C PRO A 304 -3.74 -23.00 8.83
N GLN A 305 -3.37 -23.48 7.64
CA GLN A 305 -2.00 -23.79 7.25
C GLN A 305 -1.23 -22.49 7.02
N LEU A 306 -1.79 -21.57 6.25
CA LEU A 306 -1.19 -20.27 5.96
C LEU A 306 -0.95 -19.46 7.25
N GLN A 307 -1.88 -19.52 8.20
CA GLN A 307 -1.70 -18.89 9.52
C GLN A 307 -0.46 -19.38 10.26
N THR A 308 -0.05 -20.65 10.09
CA THR A 308 1.17 -21.15 10.73
C THR A 308 2.46 -20.46 10.26
N LEU A 309 2.41 -19.65 9.20
CA LEU A 309 3.52 -18.79 8.78
C LEU A 309 3.69 -17.54 9.65
N HIS A 310 2.71 -17.23 10.50
CA HIS A 310 2.62 -15.97 11.22
C HIS A 310 2.64 -16.20 12.73
N PRO A 311 3.18 -15.25 13.51
CA PRO A 311 3.18 -15.37 14.96
C PRO A 311 1.75 -15.29 15.52
N PRO A 312 1.49 -15.88 16.70
CA PRO A 312 0.14 -16.04 17.25
C PRO A 312 -0.65 -14.74 17.39
N HIS A 313 0.03 -13.61 17.66
CA HIS A 313 -0.64 -12.32 17.75
C HIS A 313 -1.32 -11.89 16.45
N ARG A 314 -0.83 -12.32 15.28
CA ARG A 314 -1.46 -12.03 13.97
C ARG A 314 -2.63 -12.96 13.64
N HIS A 315 -2.92 -13.99 14.44
CA HIS A 315 -4.04 -14.90 14.19
C HIS A 315 -5.39 -14.33 14.62
N THR A 316 -5.38 -13.36 15.54
CA THR A 316 -6.59 -12.83 16.21
C THR A 316 -6.64 -11.31 16.23
N GLU A 317 -5.70 -10.63 15.59
CA GLU A 317 -5.64 -9.16 15.54
C GLU A 317 -6.78 -8.62 14.67
N THR A 318 -7.44 -7.54 15.11
CA THR A 318 -8.60 -6.98 14.39
C THR A 318 -8.23 -6.37 13.04
N TRP A 319 -6.93 -6.11 12.84
CA TRP A 319 -6.34 -5.53 11.63
C TRP A 319 -5.87 -6.56 10.60
N CYS A 320 -6.05 -7.86 10.88
CA CYS A 320 -5.80 -8.94 9.92
C CYS A 320 -6.62 -10.19 10.27
N THR A 321 -7.93 -10.04 10.48
CA THR A 321 -8.80 -11.14 10.89
C THR A 321 -8.90 -12.24 9.83
N PRO A 322 -9.03 -13.51 10.22
CA PRO A 322 -9.12 -14.62 9.27
C PRO A 322 -10.36 -14.51 8.37
N LEU A 323 -10.19 -14.78 7.07
CA LEU A 323 -11.21 -14.74 6.03
C LEU A 323 -12.39 -15.66 6.39
N ARG A 324 -12.11 -16.82 7.00
CA ARG A 324 -13.12 -17.81 7.39
C ARG A 324 -13.93 -17.41 8.62
N THR A 325 -13.56 -16.34 9.31
CA THR A 325 -14.18 -15.96 10.58
C THR A 325 -14.86 -14.61 10.56
N ASP A 326 -14.43 -13.68 9.70
CA ASP A 326 -14.85 -12.28 9.80
C ASP A 326 -15.12 -11.63 8.44
N THR A 327 -15.57 -12.43 7.46
CA THR A 327 -16.13 -11.92 6.21
C THR A 327 -17.65 -11.99 6.21
N ASN A 328 -18.31 -11.19 5.37
CA ASN A 328 -19.77 -11.26 5.17
C ASN A 328 -20.22 -12.69 4.81
N TYR A 329 -19.39 -13.39 4.03
CA TYR A 329 -19.60 -14.78 3.64
C TYR A 329 -19.51 -15.71 4.85
N ALA A 330 -18.52 -15.55 5.73
CA ALA A 330 -18.37 -16.36 6.94
C ALA A 330 -19.54 -16.17 7.91
N ASP A 331 -20.00 -14.93 8.10
CA ASP A 331 -21.14 -14.64 8.99
C ASP A 331 -22.43 -15.33 8.53
N THR A 332 -22.67 -15.33 7.22
CA THR A 332 -23.88 -15.94 6.63
C THR A 332 -23.76 -17.47 6.46
N HIS A 333 -22.55 -18.03 6.52
CA HIS A 333 -22.26 -19.44 6.24
C HIS A 333 -21.27 -20.09 7.24
N PRO A 334 -21.53 -20.02 8.57
CA PRO A 334 -20.55 -20.42 9.59
C PRO A 334 -20.18 -21.90 9.57
N ASP A 335 -21.08 -22.77 9.09
CA ASP A 335 -20.92 -24.23 9.12
C ASP A 335 -20.55 -24.83 7.74
N TRP A 336 -20.16 -24.02 6.77
CA TRP A 336 -19.96 -24.51 5.41
C TRP A 336 -18.69 -25.34 5.24
N THR A 337 -18.83 -26.46 4.53
CA THR A 337 -17.72 -27.28 4.09
C THR A 337 -17.03 -26.65 2.87
N ILE A 338 -15.80 -27.10 2.57
CA ILE A 338 -15.09 -26.70 1.35
C ILE A 338 -15.92 -27.03 0.10
N GLN A 339 -16.59 -28.19 0.08
CA GLN A 339 -17.50 -28.56 -1.01
C GLN A 339 -18.63 -27.55 -1.21
N SER A 340 -19.29 -27.11 -0.15
CA SER A 340 -20.35 -26.10 -0.22
C SER A 340 -19.82 -24.75 -0.72
N LEU A 341 -18.67 -24.32 -0.21
CA LEU A 341 -17.98 -23.11 -0.68
C LEU A 341 -17.70 -23.17 -2.18
N LEU A 342 -17.11 -24.27 -2.68
CA LEU A 342 -16.83 -24.42 -4.11
C LEU A 342 -18.11 -24.41 -4.95
N GLY A 343 -19.18 -25.05 -4.46
CA GLY A 343 -20.48 -25.03 -5.11
C GLY A 343 -21.02 -23.62 -5.30
N ASP A 344 -20.92 -22.77 -4.28
CA ASP A 344 -21.39 -21.38 -4.37
C ASP A 344 -20.43 -20.50 -5.16
N LEU A 345 -19.12 -20.55 -4.89
CA LEU A 345 -18.09 -19.77 -5.60
C LEU A 345 -18.20 -19.91 -7.11
N PHE A 346 -18.48 -21.11 -7.62
CA PHE A 346 -18.61 -21.37 -9.06
C PHE A 346 -20.06 -21.32 -9.58
N SER A 347 -21.01 -20.92 -8.75
CA SER A 347 -22.38 -20.63 -9.16
C SER A 347 -22.49 -19.30 -9.91
N SER A 348 -23.68 -19.01 -10.46
CA SER A 348 -23.95 -17.73 -11.11
C SER A 348 -23.92 -16.52 -10.17
N LYS A 349 -23.96 -16.73 -8.84
CA LYS A 349 -23.85 -15.66 -7.83
C LYS A 349 -22.55 -14.87 -7.96
N PHE A 350 -21.45 -15.55 -8.32
CA PHE A 350 -20.09 -15.00 -8.28
C PHE A 350 -19.44 -14.82 -9.67
N GLU A 351 -20.22 -14.43 -10.68
CA GLU A 351 -19.73 -14.20 -12.06
C GLU A 351 -19.03 -12.84 -12.26
N THR A 352 -18.91 -12.04 -11.21
CA THR A 352 -18.24 -10.73 -11.28
C THR A 352 -17.27 -10.56 -10.11
N VAL A 353 -16.18 -9.81 -10.36
CA VAL A 353 -15.25 -9.37 -9.31
C VAL A 353 -16.00 -8.62 -8.22
N GLY A 354 -16.92 -7.74 -8.61
CA GLY A 354 -17.75 -6.97 -7.70
C GLY A 354 -18.54 -7.81 -6.69
N ALA A 355 -19.11 -8.94 -7.13
CA ALA A 355 -19.84 -9.85 -6.26
C ALA A 355 -18.93 -10.57 -5.26
N LEU A 356 -17.77 -11.04 -5.71
CA LEU A 356 -16.78 -11.70 -4.86
C LEU A 356 -16.24 -10.74 -3.80
N VAL A 357 -15.83 -9.53 -4.20
CA VAL A 357 -15.31 -8.52 -3.26
C VAL A 357 -16.33 -8.21 -2.16
N ARG A 358 -17.62 -8.06 -2.46
CA ARG A 358 -18.63 -7.73 -1.45
C ARG A 358 -18.84 -8.85 -0.41
N GLU A 359 -18.89 -10.10 -0.84
CA GLU A 359 -19.17 -11.22 0.06
C GLU A 359 -17.93 -11.60 0.87
N PHE A 360 -16.73 -11.43 0.31
CA PHE A 360 -15.47 -11.69 1.00
C PHE A 360 -14.84 -10.42 1.59
N ASP A 361 -15.63 -9.34 1.73
CA ASP A 361 -15.26 -8.15 2.48
C ASP A 361 -15.39 -8.41 3.99
N VAL A 362 -14.68 -7.63 4.78
CA VAL A 362 -14.75 -7.69 6.25
C VAL A 362 -16.18 -7.40 6.74
N TYR A 363 -16.64 -8.16 7.73
CA TYR A 363 -17.99 -8.01 8.28
C TYR A 363 -18.03 -7.11 9.52
N CYS A 364 -17.29 -7.47 10.56
CA CYS A 364 -17.34 -6.79 11.86
C CYS A 364 -15.99 -6.27 12.34
N GLY A 365 -14.88 -6.92 11.97
CA GLY A 365 -13.54 -6.42 12.27
C GLY A 365 -13.16 -5.18 11.47
N ASP A 366 -11.95 -4.67 11.73
CA ASP A 366 -11.43 -3.51 11.03
C ASP A 366 -10.89 -3.89 9.65
N ARG A 367 -10.14 -5.01 9.56
CA ARG A 367 -9.53 -5.52 8.32
C ARG A 367 -9.34 -7.04 8.33
N CYS A 368 -9.50 -7.66 7.17
CA CYS A 368 -9.17 -9.08 6.99
C CYS A 368 -7.67 -9.30 6.71
N ALA A 369 -7.20 -10.53 6.92
CA ALA A 369 -5.84 -10.99 6.61
C ALA A 369 -5.50 -10.87 5.11
N VAL A 370 -6.52 -10.95 4.26
CA VAL A 370 -6.47 -10.67 2.83
C VAL A 370 -7.66 -9.80 2.44
N GLU A 371 -7.37 -8.70 1.75
CA GLU A 371 -8.31 -7.64 1.41
C GLU A 371 -8.50 -7.53 -0.10
N PHE A 372 -9.76 -7.56 -0.54
CA PHE A 372 -10.15 -7.47 -1.95
C PHE A 372 -10.78 -6.12 -2.31
N SER A 373 -11.05 -5.26 -1.32
CA SER A 373 -11.75 -3.98 -1.45
C SER A 373 -11.12 -3.04 -2.50
N ASN A 374 -9.79 -3.03 -2.56
CA ASN A 374 -8.97 -2.32 -3.54
C ASN A 374 -9.31 -2.66 -5.02
N LEU A 375 -9.89 -3.83 -5.31
CA LEU A 375 -10.28 -4.23 -6.67
C LEU A 375 -11.53 -3.50 -7.20
N ASN A 376 -12.33 -2.93 -6.30
CA ASN A 376 -13.56 -2.21 -6.64
C ASN A 376 -13.47 -0.71 -6.34
N ASP A 377 -12.37 -0.22 -5.78
CA ASP A 377 -12.26 1.18 -5.36
C ASP A 377 -12.11 2.11 -6.58
N PRO A 378 -13.13 2.93 -6.91
CA PRO A 378 -13.07 3.83 -8.04
C PRO A 378 -12.18 5.05 -7.78
N MET A 379 -11.85 5.35 -6.52
CA MET A 379 -10.96 6.44 -6.12
C MET A 379 -9.49 6.01 -6.18
N VAL A 380 -9.21 4.71 -6.24
CA VAL A 380 -7.87 4.15 -6.27
C VAL A 380 -7.65 3.34 -7.53
N VAL A 381 -7.85 3.98 -8.69
CA VAL A 381 -7.55 3.42 -10.04
C VAL A 381 -6.12 2.86 -10.14
N ILE A 382 -5.26 3.33 -9.23
CA ILE A 382 -3.87 2.98 -9.05
C ILE A 382 -3.63 1.66 -8.28
N LYS A 383 -4.55 1.23 -7.41
CA LYS A 383 -4.42 0.03 -6.55
C LYS A 383 -5.44 -1.04 -6.94
N GLN A 384 -5.54 -1.45 -8.21
CA GLN A 384 -6.25 -2.69 -8.56
C GLN A 384 -5.46 -3.93 -8.10
N THR A 385 -5.37 -4.09 -6.78
CA THR A 385 -4.50 -5.05 -6.11
C THR A 385 -5.26 -5.83 -5.05
N ILE A 386 -4.81 -7.05 -4.79
CA ILE A 386 -5.21 -7.82 -3.61
C ILE A 386 -4.17 -7.54 -2.52
N GLU A 387 -4.61 -7.17 -1.33
CA GLU A 387 -3.73 -6.77 -0.25
C GLU A 387 -3.62 -7.88 0.78
N PHE A 388 -2.39 -8.31 1.08
CA PHE A 388 -2.08 -9.36 2.07
C PHE A 388 -1.50 -8.71 3.32
N ARG A 389 -2.22 -8.80 4.44
CA ARG A 389 -1.92 -8.14 5.71
C ARG A 389 -1.56 -9.10 6.85
N ALA A 390 -1.59 -10.41 6.61
CA ALA A 390 -1.41 -11.42 7.66
C ALA A 390 -0.01 -11.44 8.31
N HIS A 391 1.03 -10.98 7.60
CA HIS A 391 2.41 -11.06 8.08
C HIS A 391 2.70 -10.01 9.15
N ALA A 392 3.44 -10.40 10.19
CA ALA A 392 3.93 -9.47 11.20
C ALA A 392 4.92 -8.47 10.58
N GLY A 393 4.98 -7.25 11.12
CA GLY A 393 5.98 -6.27 10.71
C GLY A 393 7.39 -6.82 10.88
N THR A 394 8.25 -6.56 9.90
CA THR A 394 9.66 -6.94 9.94
C THR A 394 10.45 -5.98 9.04
N LEU A 395 11.70 -5.72 9.42
CA LEU A 395 12.68 -5.01 8.60
C LEU A 395 13.82 -5.94 8.17
N ASP A 396 13.67 -7.26 8.35
CA ASP A 396 14.55 -8.23 7.72
C ASP A 396 14.19 -8.34 6.23
N GLY A 397 15.08 -7.83 5.37
CA GLY A 397 14.86 -7.79 3.92
C GLY A 397 14.61 -9.18 3.30
N ASP A 398 15.20 -10.24 3.85
CA ASP A 398 15.01 -11.60 3.33
C ASP A 398 13.64 -12.16 3.71
N GLU A 399 13.16 -11.87 4.92
CA GLU A 399 11.79 -12.21 5.34
C GLU A 399 10.75 -11.46 4.50
N VAL A 400 10.94 -10.15 4.29
CA VAL A 400 10.05 -9.36 3.43
C VAL A 400 10.03 -9.94 2.01
N VAL A 401 11.19 -10.19 1.41
CA VAL A 401 11.28 -10.77 0.06
C VAL A 401 10.62 -12.15 0.01
N MET A 402 10.81 -13.00 1.02
CA MET A 402 10.21 -14.32 1.02
C MET A 402 8.68 -14.26 1.12
N TRP A 403 8.16 -13.34 1.92
CA TRP A 403 6.72 -13.13 1.98
C TRP A 403 6.15 -12.63 0.66
N VAL A 404 6.81 -11.65 0.01
CA VAL A 404 6.44 -11.16 -1.32
C VAL A 404 6.43 -12.31 -2.35
N LYS A 405 7.47 -13.14 -2.39
CA LYS A 405 7.53 -14.32 -3.27
C LYS A 405 6.39 -15.29 -3.00
N THR A 406 6.05 -15.50 -1.73
CA THR A 406 4.99 -16.42 -1.30
C THR A 406 3.62 -15.96 -1.81
N VAL A 407 3.22 -14.72 -1.51
CA VAL A 407 1.90 -14.22 -1.90
C VAL A 407 1.77 -14.03 -3.41
N VAL A 408 2.83 -13.56 -4.09
CA VAL A 408 2.83 -13.48 -5.57
C VAL A 408 2.74 -14.89 -6.18
N GLY A 409 3.42 -15.87 -5.58
CA GLY A 409 3.34 -17.27 -5.98
C GLY A 409 1.94 -17.85 -5.86
N ILE A 410 1.27 -17.62 -4.73
CA ILE A 410 -0.12 -18.03 -4.48
C ILE A 410 -1.07 -17.39 -5.51
N VAL A 411 -0.96 -16.08 -5.75
CA VAL A 411 -1.79 -15.37 -6.74
C VAL A 411 -1.55 -15.88 -8.16
N ARG A 412 -0.29 -16.14 -8.54
CA ARG A 412 0.06 -16.73 -9.84
C ARG A 412 -0.54 -18.11 -10.03
N TRP A 413 -0.41 -18.97 -9.03
CA TRP A 413 -1.02 -20.30 -9.06
C TRP A 413 -2.54 -20.18 -9.24
N ALA A 414 -3.21 -19.32 -8.47
CA ALA A 414 -4.65 -19.12 -8.58
C ALA A 414 -5.09 -18.59 -9.96
N ARG A 415 -4.28 -17.75 -10.59
CA ARG A 415 -4.53 -17.24 -11.94
C ARG A 415 -4.39 -18.33 -13.00
N ASP A 416 -3.36 -19.16 -12.89
CA ASP A 416 -2.96 -20.09 -13.93
C ASP A 416 -3.61 -21.48 -13.77
N ALA A 417 -4.14 -21.81 -12.59
CA ALA A 417 -4.78 -23.09 -12.29
C ALA A 417 -6.14 -23.25 -12.99
N ASP A 418 -6.35 -24.42 -13.60
CA ASP A 418 -7.67 -24.83 -14.06
C ASP A 418 -8.53 -25.38 -12.92
N PHE A 419 -9.82 -25.59 -13.20
CA PHE A 419 -10.77 -26.09 -12.20
C PHE A 419 -10.43 -27.50 -11.70
N SER A 420 -9.79 -28.35 -12.52
CA SER A 420 -9.37 -29.69 -12.12
C SER A 420 -8.23 -29.61 -11.11
N GLN A 421 -7.23 -28.75 -11.36
CA GLN A 421 -6.12 -28.51 -10.44
C GLN A 421 -6.63 -27.93 -9.12
N LEU A 422 -7.55 -26.96 -9.16
CA LEU A 422 -8.19 -26.43 -7.95
C LEU A 422 -8.90 -27.54 -7.17
N LYS A 423 -9.73 -28.34 -7.83
CA LYS A 423 -10.47 -29.42 -7.18
C LYS A 423 -9.54 -30.46 -6.55
N SER A 424 -8.44 -30.82 -7.22
CA SER A 424 -7.42 -31.70 -6.66
C SER A 424 -6.73 -31.10 -5.42
N LEU A 425 -6.45 -29.80 -5.43
CA LEU A 425 -5.90 -29.12 -4.26
C LEU A 425 -6.91 -29.11 -3.11
N MET A 426 -8.18 -28.75 -3.37
CA MET A 426 -9.22 -28.65 -2.35
C MET A 426 -9.55 -29.98 -1.66
N ALA A 427 -9.32 -31.11 -2.32
CA ALA A 427 -9.47 -32.43 -1.71
C ALA A 427 -8.60 -32.60 -0.45
N PHE A 428 -7.41 -31.98 -0.41
CA PHE A 428 -6.54 -32.03 0.79
C PHE A 428 -7.12 -31.21 1.96
N ALA A 429 -7.77 -30.09 1.66
CA ALA A 429 -8.43 -29.27 2.69
C ALA A 429 -9.64 -30.01 3.30
N GLU A 430 -10.35 -30.82 2.52
CA GLU A 430 -11.49 -31.61 2.98
C GLU A 430 -11.10 -32.80 3.87
N THR A 431 -9.97 -33.45 3.60
CA THR A 431 -9.58 -34.70 4.30
C THR A 431 -9.14 -34.53 5.75
N GLY A 432 -9.06 -33.31 6.26
CA GLY A 432 -8.53 -33.04 7.60
C GLY A 432 -7.01 -33.03 7.61
N ASN A 433 -6.46 -31.98 8.19
CA ASN A 433 -5.17 -31.45 7.78
C ASN A 433 -4.01 -31.80 8.73
N ASP A 434 -4.18 -32.83 9.55
CA ASP A 434 -3.25 -33.13 10.64
C ASP A 434 -1.86 -33.59 10.14
N GLY A 435 -1.77 -34.07 8.89
CA GLY A 435 -0.52 -34.45 8.22
C GLY A 435 -0.09 -33.56 7.06
N PHE A 436 -0.90 -32.54 6.70
CA PHE A 436 -0.66 -31.71 5.52
C PHE A 436 -0.31 -30.27 5.92
N GLY A 437 0.95 -30.03 6.24
CA GLY A 437 1.41 -28.71 6.68
C GLY A 437 1.50 -27.67 5.56
N VAL A 438 1.76 -26.43 5.95
CA VAL A 438 1.93 -25.31 5.00
C VAL A 438 3.12 -25.52 4.06
N THR A 439 4.18 -26.21 4.49
CA THR A 439 5.31 -26.55 3.61
C THR A 439 4.88 -27.46 2.47
N SER A 440 4.08 -28.49 2.74
CA SER A 440 3.51 -29.37 1.73
C SER A 440 2.57 -28.62 0.77
N LEU A 441 1.81 -27.65 1.28
CA LEU A 441 1.01 -26.74 0.44
C LEU A 441 1.91 -25.94 -0.50
N LEU A 442 2.90 -25.23 0.03
CA LEU A 442 3.82 -24.42 -0.76
C LEU A 442 4.53 -25.27 -1.83
N GLU A 443 4.97 -26.50 -1.51
CA GLU A 443 5.54 -27.42 -2.49
C GLU A 443 4.55 -27.79 -3.61
N MET A 444 3.28 -28.06 -3.30
CA MET A 444 2.24 -28.34 -4.30
C MET A 444 1.91 -27.13 -5.19
N LEU A 445 2.03 -25.91 -4.64
CA LEU A 445 1.90 -24.68 -5.42
C LEU A 445 3.15 -24.38 -6.27
N GLY A 446 4.21 -25.19 -6.16
CA GLY A 446 5.50 -24.99 -6.86
C GLY A 446 6.46 -24.04 -6.15
N LEU A 447 6.18 -23.66 -4.91
CA LEU A 447 6.88 -22.66 -4.09
C LEU A 447 7.92 -23.32 -3.17
N ARG A 448 8.84 -24.12 -3.75
CA ARG A 448 9.82 -24.93 -2.98
C ARG A 448 10.79 -24.08 -2.15
N GLU A 449 11.23 -22.94 -2.68
CA GLU A 449 12.12 -22.02 -1.97
C GLU A 449 11.43 -21.49 -0.69
N GLN A 450 10.15 -21.14 -0.81
CA GLN A 450 9.33 -20.63 0.29
C GLN A 450 9.09 -21.74 1.33
N ALA A 451 8.78 -22.96 0.88
CA ALA A 451 8.62 -24.12 1.77
C ALA A 451 9.88 -24.37 2.60
N GLU A 452 11.05 -24.36 1.97
CA GLU A 452 12.34 -24.57 2.63
C GLU A 452 12.66 -23.45 3.62
N PHE A 453 12.33 -22.20 3.30
CA PHE A 453 12.52 -21.05 4.18
C PHE A 453 11.66 -21.12 5.45
N TYR A 454 10.39 -21.52 5.31
CA TYR A 454 9.45 -21.51 6.43
C TYR A 454 9.47 -22.78 7.29
N LYS A 455 10.06 -23.89 6.84
CA LYS A 455 9.97 -25.19 7.54
C LYS A 455 10.37 -25.17 9.02
N ASN A 456 11.28 -24.28 9.41
CA ASN A 456 11.78 -24.13 10.78
C ASN A 456 11.29 -22.85 11.46
N ARG A 457 10.31 -22.15 10.87
CA ARG A 457 9.79 -20.84 11.29
C ARG A 457 8.27 -20.86 11.44
N LEU A 458 7.70 -22.06 11.66
CA LEU A 458 6.26 -22.23 11.79
C LEU A 458 5.80 -21.97 13.21
N HIS A 459 4.62 -21.36 13.32
CA HIS A 459 3.95 -21.06 14.57
C HIS A 459 2.72 -21.96 14.73
N PRO A 460 2.54 -22.62 15.89
CA PRO A 460 1.37 -23.45 16.12
C PRO A 460 0.10 -22.59 16.28
N LEU A 461 -1.02 -23.06 15.73
CA LEU A 461 -2.33 -22.39 15.88
C LEU A 461 -2.84 -22.37 17.32
N LYS A 462 -2.50 -23.39 18.11
CA LYS A 462 -2.83 -23.48 19.54
C LYS A 462 -1.61 -23.12 20.36
N VAL A 463 -1.59 -21.89 20.87
CA VAL A 463 -0.55 -21.41 21.78
C VAL A 463 -1.10 -21.45 23.21
N ALA A 464 -0.31 -21.97 24.15
CA ALA A 464 -0.70 -21.96 25.56
C ALA A 464 -0.86 -20.51 26.04
N GLN A 465 -1.89 -20.20 26.85
CA GLN A 465 -2.13 -18.85 27.39
C GLN A 465 -0.90 -18.23 28.07
N GLU A 466 0.00 -19.05 28.61
CA GLU A 466 1.25 -18.62 29.22
C GLU A 466 2.28 -18.04 28.23
N GLN A 467 2.28 -18.48 26.96
CA GLN A 467 3.21 -18.01 25.92
C GLN A 467 2.76 -16.71 25.25
N LEU A 468 1.46 -16.38 25.30
CA LEU A 468 0.94 -15.10 24.82
C LEU A 468 1.53 -13.91 25.59
N GLY A 469 1.88 -14.09 26.86
CA GLY A 469 2.54 -13.07 27.70
C GLY A 469 4.03 -12.88 27.39
N SER A 470 4.77 -13.96 27.10
CA SER A 470 6.22 -13.89 26.88
C SER A 470 6.62 -13.22 25.56
N GLU A 471 5.76 -13.23 24.55
CA GLU A 471 6.05 -12.60 23.25
C GLU A 471 6.10 -11.05 23.34
N TYR A 472 5.65 -10.45 24.45
CA TYR A 472 5.89 -9.02 24.75
C TYR A 472 7.33 -8.76 25.24
N GLU A 473 8.03 -9.80 25.70
CA GLU A 473 9.36 -9.74 26.29
C GLU A 473 10.46 -10.05 25.26
N THR A 474 10.07 -10.32 24.00
CA THR A 474 11.00 -10.68 22.90
C THR A 474 11.11 -9.59 21.84
N GLN A 475 10.38 -8.47 21.95
CA GLN A 475 10.50 -7.35 21.01
C GLN A 475 11.87 -6.69 21.18
N ASP A 476 12.66 -6.71 20.12
CA ASP A 476 14.01 -6.14 20.10
C ASP A 476 14.15 -5.07 19.00
N LEU A 477 15.21 -4.28 19.10
CA LEU A 477 15.59 -3.34 18.05
C LEU A 477 15.95 -4.12 16.79
N ALA A 478 15.51 -3.65 15.62
CA ALA A 478 15.96 -4.22 14.37
C ALA A 478 17.45 -3.90 14.20
N GLY A 479 18.29 -4.92 14.42
CA GLY A 479 19.74 -4.76 14.33
C GLY A 479 20.24 -4.84 12.88
N PRO A 480 21.29 -4.09 12.53
CA PRO A 480 21.94 -4.27 11.24
C PRO A 480 22.63 -5.63 11.20
N ARG A 481 22.19 -6.46 10.27
CA ARG A 481 22.75 -7.79 10.01
C ARG A 481 24.14 -7.67 9.40
N THR A 482 25.17 -8.29 10.00
CA THR A 482 26.55 -8.21 9.51
C THR A 482 26.71 -8.69 8.07
N ASP A 483 26.00 -9.76 7.72
CA ASP A 483 25.99 -10.31 6.37
C ASP A 483 25.29 -9.37 5.36
N VAL A 484 24.27 -8.63 5.79
CA VAL A 484 23.62 -7.58 4.99
C VAL A 484 24.56 -6.39 4.79
N LEU A 485 25.24 -5.95 5.86
CA LEU A 485 26.25 -4.88 5.77
C LEU A 485 27.37 -5.26 4.80
N GLU A 486 27.88 -6.49 4.88
CA GLU A 486 28.94 -7.00 4.00
C GLU A 486 28.46 -7.13 2.56
N ALA A 487 27.30 -7.76 2.34
CA ALA A 487 26.74 -7.98 1.00
C ALA A 487 26.48 -6.67 0.25
N PHE A 488 26.11 -5.62 0.99
CA PHE A 488 25.83 -4.30 0.43
C PHE A 488 26.98 -3.30 0.63
N GLY A 489 28.13 -3.72 1.13
CA GLY A 489 29.27 -2.85 1.35
C GLY A 489 28.97 -1.62 2.22
N ILE A 490 28.01 -1.71 3.14
CA ILE A 490 27.65 -0.63 4.06
C ILE A 490 28.76 -0.54 5.12
N GLY A 491 29.35 0.65 5.24
CA GLY A 491 30.50 0.90 6.09
C GLY A 491 30.19 0.84 7.59
N GLY A 492 31.23 1.04 8.41
CA GLY A 492 31.10 1.06 9.86
C GLY A 492 30.29 2.25 10.42
N ASP A 493 29.99 3.24 9.59
CA ASP A 493 29.06 4.34 9.88
C ASP A 493 27.58 3.95 9.72
N GLY A 494 27.30 2.81 9.07
CA GLY A 494 25.94 2.32 8.83
C GLY A 494 25.16 3.13 7.78
N GLU A 495 25.81 4.09 7.11
CA GLU A 495 25.17 4.94 6.11
C GLU A 495 25.12 4.21 4.75
N ALA A 496 23.89 4.07 4.25
CA ALA A 496 23.61 3.43 2.98
C ALA A 496 23.41 4.52 1.92
N THR A 497 24.18 4.43 0.84
CA THR A 497 24.28 5.42 -0.24
C THR A 497 24.12 4.74 -1.60
N ARG A 498 23.82 5.50 -2.66
CA ARG A 498 23.69 4.94 -4.02
C ARG A 498 24.91 4.14 -4.48
N ASP A 499 26.09 4.48 -4.00
CA ASP A 499 27.36 3.86 -4.40
C ASP A 499 27.56 2.46 -3.79
N ASN A 500 26.77 2.09 -2.79
CA ASN A 500 26.80 0.78 -2.15
C ASN A 500 26.25 -0.34 -3.05
N TRP A 501 25.50 0.00 -4.10
CA TRP A 501 24.78 -0.96 -4.94
C TRP A 501 25.06 -0.73 -6.43
N GLU A 502 25.07 -1.79 -7.23
CA GLU A 502 25.29 -1.70 -8.68
C GLU A 502 24.23 -0.85 -9.39
N LYS A 503 24.56 -0.34 -10.59
CA LYS A 503 23.70 0.61 -11.32
C LYS A 503 22.32 0.05 -11.66
N ASP A 504 22.20 -1.27 -11.80
CA ASP A 504 20.96 -1.91 -12.27
C ASP A 504 20.06 -2.41 -11.11
N LEU A 505 20.51 -2.29 -9.86
CA LEU A 505 19.76 -2.78 -8.68
C LEU A 505 18.69 -1.81 -8.17
N ILE A 506 18.83 -0.52 -8.49
CA ILE A 506 17.89 0.53 -8.11
C ILE A 506 17.41 1.19 -9.38
N PHE A 507 16.22 0.81 -9.81
CA PHE A 507 15.58 1.32 -11.01
C PHE A 507 14.27 2.01 -10.66
N ASP A 508 13.88 2.96 -11.51
CA ASP A 508 12.58 3.61 -11.47
C ASP A 508 11.74 3.06 -12.64
N PRO A 509 10.72 2.21 -12.38
CA PRO A 509 9.87 1.65 -13.43
C PRO A 509 9.09 2.70 -14.23
N TYR A 510 9.10 3.96 -13.79
CA TYR A 510 8.36 5.07 -14.36
C TYR A 510 9.26 6.17 -14.94
N SER A 511 10.58 5.97 -14.97
CA SER A 511 11.58 6.92 -15.49
C SER A 511 11.77 6.92 -17.01
#